data_AF-A0A410P666-F1
#
_entry.id   AF-A0A410P666-F1
#
_cell.length_a   1.000
_cell.length_b   1.000
_cell.length_c   1.000
_cell.angle_alpha   90.00
_cell.angle_beta   90.00
_cell.angle_gamma   90.00
#
_symmetry.space_group_name_H-M   'P 1'
#
loop_
_entity.id
_entity.type
_entity.pdbx_description
1 polymer ?
#
loop_
_entity_poly.entity_id
_entity_poly.type
_entity_poly.pdbx_seq_one_letter_code
_entity_poly.pdbx_strand_id
1 'polypeptide(L)'
;MLVKEQIPLIFGVPQEDFYAQLKAKKVFVAELRPALEGMKDVAKELIGRGVKPVVICDNMMAFCMERKLVSAVHIFAQGRKNDVALCRTGSLIAALCAHTHRIPVVLHEGAMPREAKGADLLKIGGMKVTSSKIKTYVPLLEEVPMSLVGRTQGQNPGA
;
A
#
# COMPACT_ATOMS: atom_id res chain seq x y z
N MET A 1 2.16 5.84 -20.35
CA MET A 1 2.03 4.38 -20.53
C MET A 1 0.61 3.98 -20.17
N LEU A 2 -0.13 3.32 -21.06
CA LEU A 2 -1.46 2.78 -20.73
C LEU A 2 -1.29 1.40 -20.07
N VAL A 3 -1.81 1.23 -18.86
CA VAL A 3 -1.97 -0.09 -18.25
C VAL A 3 -3.21 -0.72 -18.89
N LYS A 4 -3.04 -1.87 -19.57
CA LYS A 4 -4.10 -2.55 -20.34
C LYS A 4 -4.49 -3.91 -19.75
N GLU A 5 -3.86 -4.30 -18.64
CA GLU A 5 -4.04 -5.59 -17.99
C GLU A 5 -4.36 -5.35 -16.51
N GLN A 6 -5.03 -6.32 -15.87
CA GLN A 6 -5.23 -6.29 -14.42
C GLN A 6 -3.95 -6.71 -13.71
N ILE A 7 -3.44 -5.83 -12.83
CA ILE A 7 -2.22 -6.10 -12.06
C ILE A 7 -2.47 -5.89 -10.56
N PRO A 8 -1.69 -6.54 -9.68
CA PRO A 8 -1.82 -6.32 -8.24
C PRO A 8 -1.42 -4.91 -7.84
N LEU A 9 -2.05 -4.39 -6.79
CA LEU A 9 -1.71 -3.13 -6.12
C LEU A 9 -1.03 -3.43 -4.79
N ILE A 10 0.11 -2.78 -4.53
CA ILE A 10 0.83 -2.83 -3.26
C ILE A 10 0.60 -1.50 -2.52
N PHE A 11 0.07 -1.58 -1.31
CA PHE A 11 -0.08 -0.44 -0.40
C PHE A 11 0.53 -0.75 0.96
N GLY A 12 1.68 -0.12 1.26
CA GLY A 12 2.46 -0.32 2.49
C GLY A 12 3.89 -0.76 2.20
N VAL A 13 4.62 -1.13 3.25
CA VAL A 13 6.05 -1.51 3.16
C VAL A 13 6.19 -3.03 3.36
N PRO A 14 6.46 -3.80 2.29
CA PRO A 14 6.61 -5.25 2.37
C PRO A 14 7.88 -5.69 3.11
N GLN A 15 7.85 -6.89 3.67
CA GLN A 15 9.05 -7.61 4.13
C GLN A 15 9.58 -8.57 3.04
N GLU A 16 10.76 -9.15 3.27
CA GLU A 16 11.44 -10.06 2.33
C GLU A 16 10.56 -11.22 1.86
N ASP A 17 9.80 -11.83 2.78
CA ASP A 17 8.93 -12.97 2.48
C ASP A 17 7.88 -12.65 1.42
N PHE A 18 7.34 -11.44 1.41
CA PHE A 18 6.42 -11.01 0.36
C PHE A 18 7.12 -10.96 -0.99
N TYR A 19 8.30 -10.35 -1.06
CA TYR A 19 9.05 -10.22 -2.30
C TYR A 19 9.48 -11.59 -2.85
N ALA A 20 9.90 -12.51 -1.98
CA ALA A 20 10.27 -13.87 -2.36
C ALA A 20 9.09 -14.66 -2.96
N GLN A 21 7.87 -14.39 -2.51
CA GLN A 21 6.65 -15.07 -2.97
C GLN A 21 5.93 -14.33 -4.11
N LEU A 22 6.36 -13.12 -4.46
CA LEU A 22 5.70 -12.31 -5.46
C LEU A 22 5.87 -12.90 -6.88
N LYS A 23 4.78 -13.46 -7.41
CA LYS A 23 4.75 -14.06 -8.76
C LYS A 23 4.51 -13.03 -9.88
N ALA A 24 3.99 -11.85 -9.54
CA ALA A 24 3.64 -10.83 -10.53
C ALA A 24 4.87 -10.18 -11.14
N LYS A 25 4.86 -9.98 -12.47
CA LYS A 25 5.94 -9.29 -13.20
C LYS A 25 5.73 -7.78 -13.29
N LYS A 26 4.55 -7.30 -12.93
CA LYS A 26 4.17 -5.90 -12.96
C LYS A 26 3.12 -5.64 -11.89
N VAL A 27 3.24 -4.53 -11.18
CA VAL A 27 2.38 -4.18 -10.04
C VAL A 27 2.17 -2.67 -9.99
N PHE A 28 1.01 -2.25 -9.50
CA PHE A 28 0.86 -0.88 -9.02
C PHE A 28 1.52 -0.73 -7.65
N VAL A 29 2.15 0.42 -7.42
CA VAL A 29 2.73 0.80 -6.12
C VAL A 29 2.18 2.17 -5.77
N ALA A 30 1.43 2.28 -4.69
CA ALA A 30 1.03 3.59 -4.18
C ALA A 30 2.25 4.36 -3.68
N GLU A 31 2.29 5.68 -3.80
CA GLU A 31 3.47 6.46 -3.42
C GLU A 31 3.75 6.45 -1.91
N LEU A 32 2.71 6.28 -1.07
CA LEU A 32 2.76 6.26 0.39
C LEU A 32 3.17 7.60 0.99
N ARG A 33 2.30 8.59 0.83
CA ARG A 33 2.47 9.89 1.48
C ARG A 33 2.50 9.75 3.00
N PRO A 34 3.20 10.65 3.70
CA PRO A 34 3.99 11.75 3.14
C PRO A 34 5.44 11.38 2.80
N ALA A 35 5.96 10.27 3.33
CA ALA A 35 7.36 9.88 3.21
C ALA A 35 7.78 9.45 1.79
N LEU A 36 6.83 9.05 0.96
CA LEU A 36 7.06 8.52 -0.39
C LEU A 36 7.78 7.16 -0.39
N GLU A 37 7.57 6.35 0.65
CA GLU A 37 8.20 5.02 0.84
C GLU A 37 7.94 4.09 -0.37
N GLY A 38 6.75 4.18 -0.97
CA GLY A 38 6.39 3.36 -2.12
C GLY A 38 7.24 3.70 -3.35
N MET A 39 7.51 4.99 -3.58
CA MET A 39 8.34 5.46 -4.69
C MET A 39 9.84 5.29 -4.41
N LYS A 40 10.29 5.58 -3.18
CA LYS A 40 11.70 5.63 -2.83
C LYS A 40 12.31 4.27 -2.54
N ASP A 41 11.55 3.36 -1.95
CA ASP A 41 12.05 2.09 -1.42
C ASP A 41 11.40 0.91 -2.13
N VAL A 42 10.08 0.78 -2.05
CA VAL A 42 9.34 -0.39 -2.57
C VAL A 42 9.52 -0.53 -4.08
N ALA A 43 9.36 0.56 -4.84
CA ALA A 43 9.54 0.53 -6.29
C ALA A 43 10.98 0.18 -6.69
N LYS A 44 12.00 0.67 -5.96
CA LYS A 44 13.40 0.35 -6.26
C LYS A 44 13.73 -1.12 -5.98
N GLU A 45 13.23 -1.65 -4.87
CA GLU A 45 13.37 -3.07 -4.52
C GLU A 45 12.74 -3.97 -5.58
N LEU A 46 11.53 -3.63 -6.05
CA LEU A 46 10.85 -4.36 -7.13
C LEU A 46 11.64 -4.34 -8.44
N ILE A 47 12.23 -3.20 -8.82
CA ILE A 47 13.08 -3.09 -10.01
C ILE A 47 14.30 -4.01 -9.88
N GLY A 48 14.96 -4.04 -8.72
CA GLY A 48 16.09 -4.92 -8.44
C GLY A 48 15.75 -6.41 -8.60
N ARG A 49 14.47 -6.78 -8.43
CA ARG A 49 13.94 -8.15 -8.58
C ARG A 49 13.34 -8.43 -9.95
N GLY A 50 13.47 -7.51 -10.90
CA GLY A 50 12.91 -7.66 -12.25
C GLY A 50 11.37 -7.58 -12.30
N VAL A 51 10.75 -6.97 -11.28
CA VAL A 51 9.32 -6.64 -11.29
C VAL A 51 9.16 -5.18 -11.72
N LYS A 52 8.21 -4.91 -12.62
CA LYS A 52 7.96 -3.56 -13.14
C LYS A 52 6.94 -2.81 -12.27
N PRO A 53 7.34 -1.86 -11.42
CA PRO A 53 6.39 -1.02 -10.70
C PRO A 53 5.75 0.00 -11.64
N VAL A 54 4.46 0.26 -11.41
CA VAL A 54 3.73 1.42 -11.91
C VAL A 54 3.36 2.25 -10.68
N VAL A 55 4.14 3.29 -10.42
CA VAL A 55 3.88 4.16 -9.25
C VAL A 55 2.68 5.05 -9.54
N ILE A 56 1.76 5.12 -8.57
CA ILE A 56 0.57 5.97 -8.62
C ILE A 56 0.47 6.79 -7.34
N CYS A 57 -0.17 7.97 -7.40
CA CYS A 57 -0.52 8.68 -6.18
C CYS A 57 -1.57 7.89 -5.39
N ASP A 58 -1.58 8.04 -4.06
CA ASP A 58 -2.46 7.27 -3.18
C ASP A 58 -3.95 7.44 -3.55
N ASN A 59 -4.35 8.64 -3.99
CA ASN A 59 -5.72 8.94 -4.41
C ASN A 59 -6.15 8.28 -5.74
N MET A 60 -5.22 7.75 -6.53
CA MET A 60 -5.52 7.10 -7.82
C MET A 60 -5.96 5.65 -7.64
N MET A 61 -5.81 5.06 -6.45
CA MET A 61 -6.17 3.67 -6.18
C MET A 61 -7.61 3.35 -6.59
N ALA A 62 -8.58 4.13 -6.10
CA ALA A 62 -10.00 3.92 -6.39
C ALA A 62 -10.31 4.08 -7.89
N PHE A 63 -9.69 5.04 -8.56
CA PHE A 63 -9.82 5.21 -10.02
C PHE A 63 -9.31 3.98 -10.78
N CYS A 64 -8.14 3.45 -10.40
CA CYS A 64 -7.61 2.23 -11.01
C CYS A 64 -8.50 1.00 -10.74
N MET A 65 -9.11 0.91 -9.55
CA MET A 65 -10.07 -0.14 -9.20
C MET A 65 -11.35 -0.05 -10.02
N GLU A 66 -11.94 1.15 -10.16
CA GLU A 66 -13.14 1.42 -10.98
C GLU A 66 -12.93 1.02 -12.44
N ARG A 67 -11.74 1.31 -12.98
CA ARG A 67 -11.33 0.94 -14.34
C ARG A 67 -10.97 -0.52 -14.52
N LYS A 68 -11.17 -1.37 -13.49
CA LYS A 68 -10.82 -2.80 -13.50
C LYS A 68 -9.36 -3.03 -13.90
N LEU A 69 -8.45 -2.20 -13.38
CA LEU A 69 -7.00 -2.34 -13.61
C LEU A 69 -6.30 -3.05 -12.44
N VAL A 70 -6.97 -3.20 -11.29
CA VAL A 70 -6.40 -3.82 -10.09
C VAL A 70 -6.96 -5.23 -9.91
N SER A 71 -6.08 -6.24 -9.86
CA SER A 71 -6.49 -7.65 -9.68
C SER A 71 -6.63 -8.06 -8.21
N ALA A 72 -5.83 -7.46 -7.34
CA ALA A 72 -5.81 -7.70 -5.90
C ALA A 72 -5.12 -6.52 -5.20
N VAL A 73 -5.47 -6.27 -3.94
CA VAL A 73 -4.79 -5.28 -3.10
C VAL A 73 -4.00 -6.01 -2.02
N HIS A 74 -2.69 -5.74 -1.97
CA HIS A 74 -1.78 -6.25 -0.95
C HIS A 74 -1.52 -5.15 0.07
N ILE A 75 -1.92 -5.41 1.32
CA ILE A 75 -1.67 -4.54 2.47
C ILE A 75 -0.80 -5.26 3.50
N PHE A 76 -0.14 -4.49 4.38
CA PHE A 76 0.92 -4.99 5.24
C PHE A 76 0.67 -4.57 6.70
N ALA A 77 0.44 -5.55 7.57
CA ALA A 77 0.23 -5.36 9.00
C ALA A 77 1.55 -5.20 9.75
N GLN A 78 1.64 -4.20 10.62
CA GLN A 78 2.72 -4.04 11.60
C GLN A 78 2.38 -4.72 12.94
N GLY A 79 1.12 -5.10 13.11
CA GLY A 79 0.62 -5.82 14.26
C GLY A 79 -0.85 -6.15 14.05
N ARG A 80 -1.35 -7.10 14.84
CA ARG A 80 -2.77 -7.49 14.85
C ARG A 80 -3.26 -7.48 16.28
N LYS A 81 -4.47 -7.00 16.48
CA LYS A 81 -5.13 -6.99 17.79
C LYS A 81 -6.61 -7.24 17.57
N ASN A 82 -7.16 -8.24 18.24
CA ASN A 82 -8.58 -8.62 18.12
C ASN A 82 -8.98 -8.82 16.64
N ASP A 83 -9.95 -8.04 16.18
CA ASP A 83 -10.56 -8.03 14.85
C ASP A 83 -9.98 -6.95 13.92
N VAL A 84 -8.83 -6.36 14.27
CA VAL A 84 -8.17 -5.34 13.44
C VAL A 84 -6.69 -5.67 13.17
N ALA A 85 -6.23 -5.26 11.98
CA ALA A 85 -4.82 -5.20 11.62
C ALA A 85 -4.34 -3.75 11.68
N LEU A 86 -3.26 -3.50 12.41
CA LEU A 86 -2.58 -2.21 12.41
C LEU A 86 -1.72 -2.10 11.16
N CYS A 87 -2.09 -1.23 10.24
CA CYS A 87 -1.45 -1.07 8.94
C CYS A 87 -0.98 0.38 8.73
N ARG A 88 -0.08 0.61 7.76
CA ARG A 88 0.32 1.95 7.32
C ARG A 88 -0.91 2.79 6.96
N THR A 89 -1.00 4.03 7.47
CA THR A 89 -2.12 4.94 7.11
C THR A 89 -2.33 5.04 5.60
N GLY A 90 -3.59 4.92 5.18
CA GLY A 90 -4.06 4.75 3.81
C GLY A 90 -4.43 3.31 3.43
N SER A 91 -4.08 2.32 4.25
CA SER A 91 -4.47 0.90 4.07
C SER A 91 -5.97 0.69 4.27
N LEU A 92 -6.62 1.41 5.18
CA LEU A 92 -8.06 1.35 5.43
C LEU A 92 -8.84 1.83 4.22
N ILE A 93 -8.46 2.98 3.63
CA ILE A 93 -9.11 3.45 2.40
C ILE A 93 -8.83 2.51 1.22
N ALA A 94 -7.61 1.94 1.12
CA ALA A 94 -7.31 0.93 0.11
C ALA A 94 -8.22 -0.31 0.25
N ALA A 95 -8.41 -0.81 1.48
CA ALA A 95 -9.26 -1.96 1.77
C ALA A 95 -10.76 -1.67 1.54
N LEU A 96 -11.26 -0.50 1.96
CA LEU A 96 -12.64 -0.07 1.73
C LEU A 96 -12.95 0.08 0.23
N CYS A 97 -12.05 0.71 -0.53
CA CYS A 97 -12.21 0.83 -1.97
C CYS A 97 -12.17 -0.54 -2.65
N ALA A 98 -11.23 -1.41 -2.27
CA ALA A 98 -11.16 -2.76 -2.80
C ALA A 98 -12.45 -3.55 -2.53
N HIS A 99 -12.97 -3.49 -1.30
CA HIS A 99 -14.22 -4.12 -0.91
C HIS A 99 -15.40 -3.61 -1.74
N THR A 100 -15.51 -2.29 -1.91
CA THR A 100 -16.56 -1.65 -2.73
C THR A 100 -16.53 -2.14 -4.18
N HIS A 101 -15.33 -2.34 -4.74
CA HIS A 101 -15.13 -2.83 -6.10
C HIS A 101 -15.02 -4.35 -6.22
N ARG A 102 -15.23 -5.10 -5.13
CA ARG A 102 -15.14 -6.58 -5.07
C ARG A 102 -13.76 -7.12 -5.48
N ILE A 103 -12.71 -6.37 -5.15
CA ILE A 103 -11.33 -6.75 -5.39
C ILE A 103 -10.78 -7.41 -4.13
N PRO A 104 -10.11 -8.57 -4.23
CA PRO A 104 -9.60 -9.26 -3.06
C PRO A 104 -8.50 -8.45 -2.37
N VAL A 105 -8.64 -8.31 -1.05
CA VAL A 105 -7.61 -7.76 -0.17
C VAL A 105 -6.83 -8.92 0.46
N VAL A 106 -5.50 -8.88 0.32
CA VAL A 106 -4.57 -9.86 0.88
C VAL A 106 -3.70 -9.17 1.92
N LEU A 107 -3.77 -9.65 3.16
CA LEU A 107 -2.97 -9.13 4.27
C LEU A 107 -1.68 -9.94 4.44
N HIS A 108 -0.57 -9.23 4.53
CA HIS A 108 0.78 -9.77 4.76
C HIS A 108 1.36 -9.18 6.04
N GLU A 109 2.42 -9.79 6.57
CA GLU A 109 3.24 -9.14 7.58
C GLU A 109 4.08 -8.04 6.95
N GLY A 110 4.16 -6.90 7.64
CA GLY A 110 4.73 -5.66 7.16
C GLY A 110 5.90 -5.17 7.98
N ALA A 111 6.76 -4.37 7.37
CA ALA A 111 7.76 -3.63 8.12
C ALA A 111 7.10 -2.43 8.83
N MET A 112 7.68 -2.00 9.96
CA MET A 112 7.33 -0.72 10.57
C MET A 112 7.68 0.42 9.60
N PRO A 113 6.78 1.38 9.35
CA PRO A 113 7.07 2.55 8.52
C PRO A 113 8.25 3.33 9.11
N ARG A 114 9.35 3.41 8.36
CA ARG A 114 10.62 3.96 8.88
C ARG A 114 10.61 5.48 8.89
N GLU A 115 10.04 6.10 7.84
CA GLU A 115 10.07 7.55 7.62
C GLU A 115 8.79 8.27 8.10
N ALA A 116 7.78 7.53 8.56
CA ALA A 116 6.55 8.15 9.05
C ALA A 116 6.79 8.86 10.40
N LYS A 117 7.73 8.39 11.24
CA LYS A 117 8.17 9.12 12.44
C LYS A 117 8.94 10.38 12.02
N GLY A 118 8.33 11.55 12.17
CA GLY A 118 8.93 12.83 11.76
C GLY A 118 8.55 13.27 10.34
N ALA A 119 7.59 12.60 9.72
CA ALA A 119 7.01 12.96 8.44
C ALA A 119 6.48 14.41 8.42
N ASP A 120 7.02 15.22 7.51
CA ASP A 120 6.69 16.63 7.39
C ASP A 120 5.76 16.86 6.18
N LEU A 121 4.46 17.04 6.43
CA LEU A 121 3.49 17.39 5.38
C LEU A 121 3.77 18.76 4.74
N LEU A 122 4.61 19.60 5.37
CA LEU A 122 5.03 20.86 4.80
C LEU A 122 6.10 20.68 3.72
N LYS A 123 6.63 19.45 3.58
CA LYS A 123 7.66 19.09 2.62
C LYS A 123 7.26 17.89 1.76
N ILE A 124 7.84 17.85 0.57
CA ILE A 124 7.81 16.69 -0.33
C ILE A 124 9.23 16.49 -0.84
N GLY A 125 9.82 15.32 -0.56
CA GLY A 125 11.22 15.06 -0.94
C GLY A 125 12.22 16.08 -0.36
N GLY A 126 11.95 16.60 0.84
CA GLY A 126 12.77 17.63 1.49
C GLY A 126 12.50 19.07 1.03
N MET A 127 11.80 19.28 -0.09
CA MET A 127 11.43 20.62 -0.56
C MET A 127 10.19 21.13 0.19
N LYS A 128 10.25 22.36 0.70
CA LYS A 128 9.10 23.02 1.33
C LYS A 128 8.05 23.31 0.26
N VAL A 129 6.84 22.77 0.44
CA VAL A 129 5.73 22.93 -0.51
C VAL A 129 4.62 23.84 0.01
N THR A 130 4.65 24.20 1.30
CA THR A 130 3.65 25.09 1.87
C THR A 130 4.19 25.87 3.08
N SER A 131 3.36 26.74 3.66
CA SER A 131 3.71 27.60 4.79
C SER A 131 3.95 26.78 6.07
N SER A 132 5.01 27.10 6.81
CA SER A 132 5.32 26.49 8.11
C SER A 132 4.35 26.88 9.23
N LYS A 133 3.39 27.77 8.94
CA LYS A 133 2.32 28.14 9.86
C LYS A 133 1.11 27.20 9.80
N ILE A 134 1.06 26.30 8.81
CA ILE A 134 -0.05 25.34 8.68
C ILE A 134 0.15 24.20 9.69
N LYS A 135 -0.92 23.90 10.44
CA LYS A 135 -0.94 22.73 11.34
C LYS A 135 -1.17 21.47 10.52
N THR A 136 -0.45 20.41 10.86
CA THR A 136 -0.47 19.13 10.15
C THR A 136 -0.89 18.01 11.10
N TYR A 137 -1.49 16.96 10.54
CA TYR A 137 -1.86 15.74 11.27
C TYR A 137 -1.42 14.54 10.44
N VAL A 138 -0.55 13.70 11.01
CA VAL A 138 0.07 12.57 10.32
C VAL A 138 0.01 11.33 11.22
N PRO A 139 -1.07 10.55 11.17
CA PRO A 139 -1.06 9.23 11.77
C PRO A 139 -0.08 8.33 11.00
N LEU A 140 0.60 7.44 11.73
CA LEU A 140 1.57 6.50 11.16
C LEU A 140 0.88 5.21 10.73
N LEU A 141 0.03 4.73 11.63
CA LEU A 141 -0.72 3.50 11.51
C LEU A 141 -2.20 3.82 11.66
N GLU A 142 -3.01 2.92 11.14
CA GLU A 142 -4.46 2.91 11.34
C GLU A 142 -4.94 1.47 11.48
N GLU A 143 -6.16 1.33 12.00
CA GLU A 143 -6.82 0.03 12.15
C GLU A 143 -7.57 -0.31 10.87
N VAL A 144 -7.26 -1.46 10.29
CA VAL A 144 -8.00 -2.07 9.19
C VAL A 144 -8.81 -3.23 9.75
N PRO A 145 -10.16 -3.18 9.71
CA PRO A 145 -11.00 -4.30 10.14
C PRO A 145 -10.68 -5.56 9.34
N MET A 146 -10.52 -6.68 10.05
CA MET A 146 -10.27 -7.98 9.42
C MET A 146 -11.44 -8.44 8.54
N SER A 147 -12.64 -7.88 8.73
CA SER A 147 -13.80 -8.10 7.84
C SER A 147 -13.61 -7.58 6.41
N LEU A 148 -12.66 -6.67 6.18
CA LEU A 148 -12.29 -6.20 4.84
C LEU A 148 -11.19 -7.04 4.18
N VAL A 149 -10.56 -7.96 4.94
CA VAL A 149 -9.46 -8.81 4.48
C VAL A 149 -10.02 -10.11 3.95
N GLY A 150 -9.86 -10.35 2.65
CA GLY A 150 -10.34 -11.58 2.01
C GLY A 150 -9.41 -12.77 2.22
N ARG A 151 -8.11 -12.55 2.38
CA ARG A 151 -7.10 -13.59 2.61
C ARG A 151 -5.96 -13.08 3.47
N THR A 152 -5.41 -13.96 4.31
CA THR A 152 -4.13 -13.74 4.98
C THR A 152 -3.04 -14.58 4.33
N GLN A 153 -1.79 -14.11 4.33
CA GLN A 153 -0.65 -14.87 3.79
C GLN A 153 -0.58 -16.27 4.43
N GLY A 154 -0.54 -17.32 3.59
CA GLY A 154 -0.49 -18.72 4.02
C GLY A 154 -1.85 -19.46 4.04
N GLN A 155 -2.99 -18.81 3.84
CA GLN A 155 -4.27 -19.51 3.67
C GLN A 155 -4.46 -20.01 2.23
N ASN A 156 -4.60 -21.32 2.06
CA ASN A 156 -4.97 -21.94 0.80
C ASN A 156 -6.40 -21.54 0.39
N PRO A 157 -6.71 -21.49 -0.93
CA PRO A 157 -8.07 -21.27 -1.39
C PRO A 157 -8.91 -22.52 -1.09
N GLY A 158 -9.61 -22.54 0.05
CA GLY A 158 -10.59 -23.59 0.37
C GLY A 158 -10.50 -24.17 1.79
N ALA A 159 -10.36 -23.33 2.81
CA ALA A 159 -10.67 -23.69 4.19
C ALA A 159 -11.96 -22.99 4.63
#